data_AF-A0A1Y3YLL6-F1
#
_entry.id   AF-A0A1Y3YLL6-F1
#
_cell.length_a   1.000
_cell.length_b   1.000
_cell.length_c   1.000
_cell.angle_alpha   90.00
_cell.angle_beta   90.00
_cell.angle_gamma   90.00
#
_symmetry.space_group_name_H-M   'P 1'
#
loop_
_entity.id
_entity.type
_entity.pdbx_description
1 polymer ?
#
loop_
_entity_poly.entity_id
_entity_poly.type
_entity_poly.pdbx_seq_one_letter_code
_entity_poly.pdbx_strand_id
1 'polypeptide(L)' 'MEKSNTRAQELHILWISQSEHIISFHEVVSENYEPLVFSDQNEKMMFVFEKCSHGFRIQ' A
#
# COMPACT_ATOMS: atom_id res chain seq x y z
N MET A 1 24.67 11.31 21.14
CA MET A 1 24.25 12.47 20.33
C MET A 1 24.75 12.16 18.93
N GLU A 2 23.95 11.82 17.91
CA GLU A 2 22.50 11.78 17.68
C GLU A 2 22.23 10.52 16.85
N LYS A 3 21.15 9.79 17.15
CA LYS A 3 20.64 8.79 16.21
C LYS A 3 20.01 9.59 15.08
N SER A 4 20.69 9.72 13.94
CA SER A 4 20.05 10.21 12.71
C SER A 4 18.94 9.23 12.36
N ASN A 5 17.74 9.51 12.88
CA ASN A 5 16.50 9.07 12.30
C ASN A 5 16.47 9.68 10.92
N THR A 6 17.07 9.00 9.95
CA THR A 6 16.64 9.07 8.57
C THR A 6 15.20 8.60 8.62
N ARG A 7 14.30 9.54 8.89
CA ARG A 7 12.87 9.40 8.68
C ARG A 7 12.79 9.14 7.19
N ALA A 8 12.91 7.87 6.80
CA ALA A 8 12.57 7.41 5.48
C ALA A 8 11.27 8.14 5.21
N GLN A 9 11.27 9.00 4.19
CA GLN A 9 10.05 9.63 3.72
C GLN A 9 9.07 8.47 3.63
N GLU A 10 8.06 8.44 4.50
CA GLU A 10 7.17 7.29 4.65
C GLU A 10 6.48 7.17 3.29
N LEU A 11 7.08 6.39 2.39
CA LEU A 11 6.51 6.18 1.08
C LEU A 11 5.17 5.53 1.35
N HIS A 12 4.11 6.19 0.92
CA HIS A 12 2.76 5.71 1.09
C HIS A 12 2.56 4.58 0.07
N ILE A 13 3.07 3.39 0.39
CA ILE A 13 3.04 2.24 -0.50
C ILE A 13 1.88 1.32 -0.11
N LEU A 14 1.23 0.74 -1.11
CA LEU A 14 0.35 -0.41 -1.00
C LEU A 14 0.82 -1.51 -1.95
N TRP A 15 0.51 -2.75 -1.59
CA TRP A 15 0.71 -3.90 -2.47
C TRP A 15 -0.65 -4.43 -2.86
N ILE A 16 -0.88 -4.66 -4.15
CA ILE A 16 -2.19 -5.12 -4.63
C ILE A 16 -2.03 -6.35 -5.51
N SER A 17 -2.86 -7.36 -5.25
CA SER A 17 -3.07 -8.48 -6.15
C SER A 17 -4.40 -8.29 -6.88
N GLN A 18 -4.31 -7.92 -8.16
CA GLN A 18 -5.50 -7.73 -9.00
C GLN A 18 -6.21 -9.06 -9.26
N SER A 19 -5.49 -10.18 -9.36
CA SER A 19 -6.08 -11.50 -9.62
C SER A 19 -6.80 -12.08 -8.41
N GLU A 20 -6.29 -11.84 -7.20
CA GLU A 20 -6.87 -12.36 -5.95
C GLU A 20 -7.82 -11.37 -5.27
N HIS A 21 -7.92 -10.15 -5.80
CA HIS A 21 -8.68 -9.03 -5.23
C HIS A 21 -8.22 -8.72 -3.79
N ILE A 22 -6.90 -8.61 -3.58
CA ILE A 22 -6.30 -8.36 -2.26
C ILE A 22 -5.50 -7.07 -2.28
N ILE A 23 -5.63 -6.28 -1.22
CA ILE A 23 -4.76 -5.16 -0.90
C ILE A 23 -4.00 -5.48 0.38
N SER A 24 -2.69 -5.26 0.40
CA SER A 24 -1.88 -5.31 1.60
C SER A 24 -1.20 -3.98 1.88
N PHE A 25 -1.17 -3.63 3.16
CA PHE A 25 -0.44 -2.47 3.68
C PHE A 25 1.03 -2.80 4.02
N HIS A 26 1.39 -4.08 3.94
CA HIS A 26 2.74 -4.57 4.16
C HIS A 26 3.38 -4.91 2.82
N GLU A 27 4.72 -4.93 2.81
CA GLU A 27 5.47 -5.40 1.66
C GLU A 27 5.22 -6.88 1.39
N VAL A 28 4.88 -7.20 0.14
CA VAL A 28 4.63 -8.58 -0.31
C VAL A 28 5.52 -8.87 -1.51
N VAL A 29 6.61 -9.62 -1.29
CA VAL A 29 7.50 -10.07 -2.35
C VAL A 29 6.89 -11.30 -3.03
N SER A 30 6.02 -11.07 -4.01
CA SER A 30 5.35 -12.09 -4.81
C SER A 30 5.06 -11.56 -6.21
N GLU A 31 5.16 -12.42 -7.23
CA GLU A 31 4.85 -12.06 -8.63
C GLU A 31 3.38 -11.66 -8.83
N ASN A 32 2.51 -12.04 -7.89
CA ASN A 32 1.08 -11.71 -7.93
C ASN A 32 0.76 -10.33 -7.35
N TYR A 33 1.73 -9.64 -6.75
CA TYR A 33 1.52 -8.35 -6.10
C TYR A 33 2.32 -7.25 -6.79
N GLU A 34 1.64 -6.14 -7.11
CA GLU A 34 2.28 -4.94 -7.63
C GLU A 34 2.32 -3.84 -6.56
N PRO A 35 3.46 -3.13 -6.41
CA PRO A 35 3.56 -1.99 -5.52
C PRO A 35 2.94 -0.74 -6.16
N LEU A 36 2.10 -0.05 -5.41
CA LEU A 36 1.53 1.24 -5.75
C LEU A 36 2.05 2.30 -4.78
N VAL A 37 2.62 3.37 -5.32
CA VAL A 37 3.16 4.49 -4.54
C VAL A 37 2.18 5.66 -4.63
N PHE A 38 1.79 6.19 -3.48
CA PHE A 38 0.88 7.32 -3.36
C PHE A 38 1.64 8.57 -2.91
N SER A 39 1.12 9.73 -3.30
CA SER A 39 1.71 11.02 -2.95
C SER A 39 1.48 11.39 -1.49
N ASP A 40 0.34 10.98 -0.93
CA ASP A 40 -0.01 11.16 0.48
C ASP A 40 -0.89 10.02 1.03
N GLN A 41 -1.07 10.03 2.36
CA GLN A 41 -1.85 9.02 3.07
C GLN A 41 -3.36 9.08 2.75
N ASN A 42 -3.93 10.25 2.45
CA ASN A 42 -5.36 10.37 2.14
C ASN A 42 -5.67 9.77 0.77
N GLU A 43 -4.86 10.07 -0.24
CA GLU A 43 -4.94 9.46 -1.57
C GLU A 43 -4.89 7.93 -1.48
N LYS A 44 -3.92 7.41 -0.71
CA LYS A 44 -3.78 5.98 -0.43
C LYS A 44 -5.06 5.38 0.15
N MET A 45 -5.65 6.03 1.17
CA MET A 45 -6.86 5.51 1.82
C MET A 45 -8.09 5.61 0.91
N MET A 46 -8.24 6.66 0.11
CA MET A 46 -9.33 6.76 -0.88
C MET A 46 -9.29 5.62 -1.88
N PHE A 47 -8.10 5.29 -2.39
CA PHE A 47 -7.90 4.14 -3.28
C PHE A 47 -8.30 2.82 -2.61
N VAL A 48 -7.94 2.62 -1.35
CA VAL A 48 -8.34 1.41 -0.59
C VAL A 48 -9.85 1.31 -0.48
N PHE A 49 -10.52 2.40 -0.11
CA PHE A 49 -11.99 2.41 0.02
C PHE A 49 -12.67 2.12 -1.32
N GLU A 50 -12.19 2.71 -2.42
CA GLU A 50 -12.69 2.44 -3.75
C GLU A 50 -12.48 0.98 -4.17
N LYS A 51 -11.30 0.40 -3.93
CA LYS A 51 -11.06 -1.01 -4.27
C LYS A 51 -11.92 -1.94 -3.43
N CYS A 52 -12.11 -1.65 -2.15
CA CYS A 52 -12.99 -2.42 -1.29
C CYS A 52 -14.47 -2.35 -1.72
N SER A 53 -14.95 -1.22 -2.24
CA SER A 53 -16.31 -1.14 -2.81
C SER A 53 -16.46 -1.97 -4.09
N HIS A 54 -15.36 -2.24 -4.79
CA HIS A 54 -15.28 -3.16 -5.94
C HIS A 54 -14.94 -4.62 -5.55
N GLY A 55 -15.02 -4.96 -4.26
CA GLY A 55 -14.87 -6.34 -3.78
C GLY A 55 -13.44 -6.78 -3.48
N PHE A 56 -12.49 -5.85 -3.37
CA PHE A 56 -11.17 -6.16 -2.83
C PHE A 56 -11.22 -6.32 -1.31
N ARG A 57 -10.43 -7.27 -0.78
CA ARG A 57 -10.23 -7.47 0.66
C ARG A 57 -8.86 -6.97 1.11
N ILE A 58 -8.75 -6.63 2.39
CA ILE A 58 -7.48 -6.19 3.00
C ILE A 58 -6.82 -7.39 3.70
N GLN A 59 -5.50 -7.51 3.57
CA GLN A 59 -4.65 -8.50 4.24
C GLN A 59 -3.47 -7.87 4.97
#